data_AF-A0AAW2TI32-F1
#
_entry.id   AF-A0AAW2TI32-F1
#
_cell.length_a   1.000
_cell.length_b   1.000
_cell.length_c   1.000
_cell.angle_alpha   90.00
_cell.angle_beta   90.00
_cell.angle_gamma   90.00
#
_symmetry.space_group_name_H-M   'P 1'
#
loop_
_entity.id
_entity.type
_entity.pdbx_description
1 polymer ?
#
loop_
_entity_poly.entity_id
_entity_poly.type
_entity_poly.pdbx_seq_one_letter_code
_entity_poly.pdbx_strand_id
1 'polypeptide(L)'
;MKHASARNIIERTFTLLKACWAILRSPSFYDIDDQLHNVVLIEMSVDPLKTMVNEATSIGDAENTEYIGTVQTNSVWNTWRDEIAKSMYNDWRGHS
;
A
#
# COMPACT_ATOMS: atom_id res chain seq x y z
N MET A 1 -20.34 28.37 -31.10
CA MET A 1 -20.40 27.97 -29.67
C MET A 1 -19.80 26.59 -29.35
N LYS A 2 -19.63 25.66 -30.30
CA LYS A 2 -19.09 24.31 -30.00
C LYS A 2 -17.64 24.33 -29.46
N HIS A 3 -16.79 25.20 -29.98
CA HIS A 3 -15.40 25.35 -29.50
C HIS A 3 -15.27 25.85 -28.06
N ALA A 4 -16.18 26.72 -27.60
CA ALA A 4 -16.15 27.24 -26.24
C ALA A 4 -16.51 26.15 -25.21
N SER A 5 -17.41 25.24 -25.55
CA SER A 5 -17.78 24.10 -24.69
C SER A 5 -16.63 23.10 -24.55
N ALA A 6 -15.99 22.72 -25.66
CA ALA A 6 -14.82 21.85 -25.63
C ALA A 6 -13.68 22.46 -24.81
N ARG A 7 -13.43 23.77 -24.97
CA ARG A 7 -12.43 24.50 -24.19
C ARG A 7 -12.74 24.49 -22.70
N ASN A 8 -14.00 24.70 -22.30
CA ASN A 8 -14.40 24.70 -20.89
C ASN A 8 -14.20 23.33 -20.22
N ILE A 9 -14.45 22.24 -20.95
CA ILE A 9 -14.21 20.87 -20.47
C ILE A 9 -12.71 20.62 -20.28
N ILE A 10 -11.89 21.04 -21.25
CA ILE A 10 -10.43 20.94 -21.16
C ILE A 10 -9.90 21.76 -19.98
N GLU A 11 -10.34 23.01 -19.79
CA GLU A 11 -9.91 23.85 -18.68
C GLU A 11 -10.30 23.27 -17.31
N ARG A 12 -11.50 22.69 -17.19
CA ARG A 12 -11.94 21.99 -15.96
C ARG A 12 -11.11 20.75 -15.66
N THR A 13 -10.85 19.92 -16.67
CA THR A 13 -10.07 18.69 -16.50
C THR A 13 -8.61 18.99 -16.15
N PHE A 14 -7.99 20.02 -16.75
CA PHE A 14 -6.64 20.45 -16.38
C PHE A 14 -6.56 21.02 -14.97
N THR A 15 -7.61 21.71 -14.49
CA THR A 15 -7.67 22.21 -13.12
C THR A 15 -7.71 21.06 -12.10
N LEU A 16 -8.53 20.03 -12.35
CA LEU A 16 -8.60 18.83 -11.52
C LEU A 16 -7.28 18.06 -11.56
N LEU A 17 -6.72 17.88 -12.75
CA LEU A 17 -5.42 17.22 -12.92
C LEU A 17 -4.37 17.95 -12.08
N LYS A 18 -4.23 19.27 -12.23
CA LYS A 18 -3.28 20.07 -11.42
C LYS A 18 -3.47 19.89 -9.91
N ALA A 19 -4.70 19.78 -9.42
CA ALA A 19 -4.97 19.52 -8.00
C ALA A 19 -4.48 18.12 -7.59
N CYS A 20 -4.73 17.09 -8.40
CA CYS A 20 -4.22 15.73 -8.14
C CYS A 20 -2.69 15.68 -8.12
N TRP A 21 -2.01 16.33 -9.07
CA TRP A 21 -0.55 16.41 -9.08
C TRP A 21 0.00 17.24 -7.91
N ALA A 22 -0.73 18.24 -7.41
CA ALA A 22 -0.33 19.01 -6.24
C ALA A 22 -0.34 18.17 -4.95
N ILE A 23 -1.32 17.28 -4.79
CA ILE A 23 -1.39 16.33 -3.67
C ILE A 23 -0.21 15.36 -3.70
N LEU A 24 0.19 14.91 -4.90
CA LEU A 24 1.36 14.04 -5.08
C LEU A 24 2.70 14.76 -4.93
N ARG A 25 2.74 16.07 -5.17
CA ARG A 25 3.96 16.88 -5.08
C ARG A 25 4.29 17.31 -3.65
N SER A 26 3.28 17.50 -2.82
CA SER A 26 3.50 17.55 -1.38
C SER A 26 3.96 16.16 -0.96
N PRO A 27 5.14 15.99 -0.36
CA PRO A 27 5.40 14.78 0.41
C PRO A 27 4.25 14.71 1.40
N SER A 28 3.42 13.68 1.31
CA SER A 28 2.35 13.49 2.27
C SER A 28 3.01 13.58 3.64
N PHE A 29 2.67 14.62 4.40
CA PHE A 29 3.13 14.85 5.78
C PHE A 29 2.52 13.81 6.74
N TYR A 30 2.09 12.69 6.19
CA TYR A 30 1.55 11.54 6.88
C TYR A 30 2.58 10.45 6.62
N ASP A 31 3.21 9.98 7.70
CA ASP A 31 4.01 8.78 7.65
C ASP A 31 3.23 7.70 6.93
N ILE A 32 3.90 7.02 6.00
CA ILE A 32 3.32 6.00 5.11
C ILE A 32 2.61 4.90 5.92
N ASP A 33 2.98 4.77 7.19
CA ASP A 33 2.36 3.91 8.19
C ASP A 33 0.86 4.16 8.38
N ASP A 34 0.39 5.41 8.37
CA ASP A 34 -1.02 5.73 8.64
C ASP A 34 -1.96 5.43 7.45
N GLN A 35 -1.43 5.45 6.21
CA GLN A 35 -2.24 5.18 5.02
C GLN A 35 -2.52 3.68 4.84
N LEU A 36 -1.53 2.83 5.15
CA LEU A 36 -1.71 1.39 5.09
C LEU A 36 -2.60 0.89 6.24
N HIS A 37 -2.50 1.54 7.41
CA HIS A 37 -3.30 1.22 8.59
C HIS A 37 -4.80 1.34 8.34
N ASN A 38 -5.22 2.43 7.67
CA ASN A 38 -6.63 2.63 7.38
C ASN A 38 -7.20 1.59 6.41
N VAL A 39 -6.40 1.08 5.47
CA VAL A 39 -6.84 0.03 4.55
C VAL A 39 -7.00 -1.31 5.28
N VAL A 40 -6.08 -1.65 6.19
CA VAL A 40 -6.16 -2.87 7.01
C VAL A 40 -7.31 -2.79 8.03
N LEU A 41 -7.54 -1.62 8.65
CA LEU A 41 -8.62 -1.41 9.63
C LEU A 41 -10.03 -1.46 9.03
N ILE A 42 -10.18 -1.12 7.74
CA ILE A 42 -11.46 -1.26 7.05
C ILE A 42 -11.80 -2.74 6.82
N GLU A 43 -10.80 -3.59 6.61
CA GLU A 43 -10.97 -5.02 6.32
C GLU A 43 -10.91 -5.89 7.59
N MET A 44 -10.15 -5.48 8.61
CA MET A 44 -9.91 -6.23 9.85
C MET A 44 -10.38 -5.43 11.07
N SER A 45 -11.30 -6.02 11.85
CA SER A 45 -11.88 -5.38 13.06
C SER A 45 -10.86 -5.03 14.17
N VAL A 46 -9.68 -5.63 14.12
CA VAL A 46 -8.57 -5.40 15.03
C VAL A 46 -7.33 -5.27 14.17
N ASP A 47 -6.63 -4.15 14.29
CA ASP A 47 -5.38 -3.97 13.59
C ASP A 47 -4.26 -4.82 14.24
N PRO A 48 -3.73 -5.82 13.51
CA PRO A 48 -2.70 -6.71 14.04
C PRO A 48 -1.38 -5.99 14.33
N LEU A 49 -1.09 -4.90 13.61
CA LEU A 49 0.17 -4.16 13.75
C LEU A 49 0.24 -3.40 15.08
N LYS A 50 -0.86 -2.77 15.50
CA LYS A 50 -0.97 -2.05 16.77
C LYS A 50 -0.90 -2.98 17.97
N THR A 51 -1.43 -4.19 17.85
CA THR A 51 -1.25 -5.22 18.87
C THR A 51 0.21 -5.66 18.99
N MET A 52 0.91 -5.90 17.85
CA MET A 52 2.34 -6.23 17.86
C MET A 52 3.22 -5.08 18.38
N VAL A 53 2.93 -3.84 18.02
CA VAL A 53 3.67 -2.66 18.50
C VAL A 53 3.48 -2.47 20.00
N ASN A 54 2.28 -2.65 20.53
CA ASN A 54 2.03 -2.60 21.97
C ASN A 54 2.77 -3.72 22.74
N GLU A 55 2.79 -4.95 22.20
CA GLU A 55 3.56 -6.05 22.79
C GLU A 55 5.07 -5.78 22.75
N ALA A 56 5.60 -5.25 21.63
CA ALA A 56 7.00 -4.88 21.50
C ALA A 56 7.40 -3.73 22.44
N THR A 57 6.51 -2.74 22.63
CA THR A 57 6.73 -1.60 23.54
C THR A 57 6.71 -2.03 25.01
N SER A 58 5.97 -3.09 25.35
CA SER A 58 5.94 -3.64 26.70
C SER A 58 7.20 -4.45 27.08
N ILE A 59 8.13 -4.69 26.14
CA ILE A 59 9.31 -5.57 26.32
C ILE A 59 10.63 -4.78 26.45
N GLY A 60 10.69 -3.48 26.17
CA GLY A 60 12.01 -2.83 25.99
C GLY A 60 12.15 -1.39 26.47
N ASP A 61 12.24 -1.18 27.78
CA ASP A 61 13.20 -0.20 28.33
C ASP A 61 14.58 -0.89 28.34
N ALA A 62 15.25 -0.94 27.19
CA ALA A 62 16.62 -1.41 27.09
C ALA A 62 17.32 -0.76 25.89
N GLU A 63 18.30 0.09 26.20
CA GLU A 63 19.23 0.79 25.32
C GLU A 63 20.09 -0.17 24.48
N ASN A 64 19.50 -0.95 23.57
CA ASN A 64 20.27 -1.77 22.65
C ASN A 64 19.53 -1.91 21.32
N THR A 65 19.56 -0.85 20.52
CA THR A 65 19.04 -0.86 19.15
C THR A 65 20.01 -1.63 18.26
N GLU A 66 19.93 -2.96 18.29
CA GLU A 66 20.65 -3.83 17.37
C GLU A 66 20.09 -3.61 15.96
N TYR A 67 20.80 -2.81 15.17
CA TYR A 67 20.45 -2.56 13.77
C TYR A 67 20.52 -3.87 12.98
N ILE A 68 19.48 -4.13 12.18
CA ILE A 68 19.40 -5.29 11.28
C ILE A 68 20.61 -5.25 10.32
N GLY A 69 21.61 -6.09 10.57
CA GLY A 69 22.90 -6.06 9.86
C GLY A 69 22.91 -6.74 8.50
N THR A 70 21.93 -7.63 8.21
CA THR A 70 21.86 -8.35 6.94
C THR A 70 20.43 -8.72 6.59
N VAL A 71 19.98 -8.40 5.37
CA VAL A 71 18.74 -8.94 4.81
C VAL A 71 19.09 -10.19 4.02
N GLN A 72 18.70 -11.36 4.54
CA GLN A 72 18.80 -12.61 3.79
C GLN A 72 17.65 -12.73 2.80
N THR A 73 17.96 -13.10 1.56
CA THR A 73 16.95 -13.38 0.54
C THR A 73 16.33 -14.75 0.81
N ASN A 74 15.17 -14.77 1.45
CA ASN A 74 14.41 -16.00 1.63
C ASN A 74 13.56 -16.29 0.37
N SER A 75 13.77 -17.46 -0.24
CA SER A 75 13.02 -17.90 -1.43
C SER A 75 11.57 -18.28 -1.12
N VAL A 76 11.18 -18.40 0.16
CA VAL A 76 9.83 -18.79 0.60
C VAL A 76 8.74 -17.94 -0.04
N TRP A 77 8.94 -16.63 -0.16
CA TRP A 77 7.95 -15.74 -0.78
C TRP A 77 7.75 -16.02 -2.28
N ASN A 78 8.84 -16.30 -2.99
CA ASN A 78 8.78 -16.64 -4.41
C ASN A 78 8.05 -17.98 -4.60
N THR A 79 8.36 -18.98 -3.76
CA THR A 79 7.69 -20.28 -3.79
C THR A 79 6.19 -20.16 -3.56
N TRP A 80 5.75 -19.38 -2.56
CA TRP A 80 4.34 -19.17 -2.28
C TRP A 80 3.59 -18.53 -3.46
N ARG A 81 4.19 -17.51 -4.10
CA ARG A 81 3.59 -16.89 -5.28
C ARG A 81 3.50 -17.85 -6.48
N ASP A 82 4.51 -18.67 -6.68
CA ASP A 82 4.50 -19.67 -7.76
C ASP A 82 3.41 -20.73 -7.57
N GLU A 83 3.15 -21.14 -6.32
CA GLU A 83 2.07 -22.08 -5.99
C GLU A 83 0.69 -21.50 -6.28
N ILE A 84 0.45 -20.23 -5.92
CA ILE A 84 -0.80 -19.54 -6.24
C ILE A 84 -0.98 -19.41 -7.75
N ALA A 85 0.06 -18.99 -8.48
CA ALA A 85 0.00 -18.85 -9.93
C ALA A 85 -0.35 -20.19 -10.61
N LYS A 86 0.24 -21.30 -10.14
CA LYS A 86 -0.10 -22.65 -10.61
C LYS A 86 -1.53 -23.03 -10.29
N SER A 87 -2.02 -22.73 -9.08
CA SER A 87 -3.40 -23.01 -8.69
C SER A 87 -4.39 -22.29 -9.59
N MET A 88 -4.21 -20.97 -9.80
CA MET A 88 -5.09 -20.17 -10.65
C MET A 88 -5.05 -20.61 -12.11
N TYR A 89 -3.87 -20.96 -12.62
CA TYR A 89 -3.72 -21.46 -13.99
C TYR A 89 -4.46 -22.80 -14.19
N ASN A 90 -4.35 -23.71 -13.23
CA ASN A 90 -5.03 -25.01 -13.29
C ASN A 90 -6.55 -24.87 -13.18
N ASP A 91 -7.04 -23.96 -12.33
CA ASP A 91 -8.46 -23.65 -12.21
C ASP A 91 -9.02 -23.10 -13.53
N TRP A 92 -8.32 -22.14 -14.15
CA TRP A 92 -8.67 -21.63 -15.48
C TRP A 92 -8.67 -22.73 -16.56
N ARG A 93 -7.68 -23.63 -16.53
CA ARG A 93 -7.59 -24.77 -17.47
C ARG A 93 -8.72 -25.78 -17.27
N GLY A 94 -9.17 -25.99 -16.04
CA GLY A 94 -10.29 -26.89 -15.71
C GLY A 94 -11.66 -26.31 -16.05
N HIS A 95 -11.74 -25.00 -16.29
CA HIS A 95 -12.94 -24.28 -16.71
C HIS A 95 -13.06 -24.15 -18.25
N SER A 96 -12.11 -24.67 -19.04
CA SER A 96 -12.20 -24.86 -20.51
C SER A 96 -12.55 -26.29 -20.88
#